data_AF-A7VR79-F1
#
_entry.id   AF-A7VR79-F1
#
_cell.length_a   1.000
_cell.length_b   1.000
_cell.length_c   1.000
_cell.angle_alpha   90.00
_cell.angle_beta   90.00
_cell.angle_gamma   90.00
#
_symmetry.space_group_name_H-M   'P 1'
#
loop_
_entity.id
_entity.type
_entity.pdbx_description
1 polymer ?
#
loop_
_entity_poly.entity_id
_entity_poly.type
_entity_poly.pdbx_seq_one_letter_code
_entity_poly.pdbx_strand_id
1 'polypeptide(L)'
;MAEVKGMKGLRFQTSKAGSIQELCCPPYDIISEEQRKAYLERNEHNVIRLELPKGDDPYGTAGRLLEEWIQQGILKREEKESLYIYEEEFTARGERKRVKGFISRVKLEEFEKGVVLPHEETLSKAKEDRFNLMKATFCNFSQIYSLYMDPEHVTLARIDQLSQGEPQAEFTDGEGVTHRLWVVSDPETVAAVCGDFKDRKLYIADGHHRYETALNFRNYCREQGLAKEGDPADYIMMMLVDMEHDGLVVFPTHRLLRNLKNFDPRAAMKACEPYFRVEEKACVAQMEKALDEKYAKGEKAFGFYCGGDRWTLLTLKDLSVLDGLLPGLSEASKSLDVTVLHTLVLEKLFGIDKENMANQVNLTYTRSFQEAVESVEKGESQCAFILNPTRVAEIRDVAAAGEKMPQKSTYFYPKLITGLVMNPLK
;
A
#
# COMPACT_ATOMS: atom_id res chain seq x y z
N MET A 1 -10.82 19.64 -5.84
CA MET A 1 -11.38 18.31 -6.07
C MET A 1 -10.51 17.57 -7.07
N ALA A 2 -10.58 16.24 -7.13
CA ALA A 2 -9.62 15.44 -7.88
C ALA A 2 -9.81 15.60 -9.40
N GLU A 3 -8.74 15.95 -10.11
CA GLU A 3 -8.73 15.98 -11.57
C GLU A 3 -8.16 14.65 -12.09
N VAL A 4 -9.02 13.85 -12.71
CA VAL A 4 -8.70 12.53 -13.29
C VAL A 4 -8.69 12.63 -14.81
N LYS A 5 -7.70 11.99 -15.45
CA LYS A 5 -7.56 11.92 -16.91
C LYS A 5 -7.19 10.53 -17.39
N GLY A 6 -7.67 10.19 -18.58
CA GLY A 6 -7.08 9.09 -19.34
C GLY A 6 -5.61 9.37 -19.67
N MET A 7 -4.90 8.34 -20.09
CA MET A 7 -3.52 8.48 -20.55
C MET A 7 -3.26 7.63 -21.78
N LYS A 8 -2.31 8.08 -22.59
CA LYS A 8 -1.67 7.25 -23.60
C LYS A 8 -0.62 6.40 -22.91
N GLY A 9 -1.07 5.34 -22.24
CA GLY A 9 -0.20 4.47 -21.45
C GLY A 9 0.84 3.77 -22.33
N LEU A 10 1.97 3.44 -21.71
CA LEU A 10 3.04 2.66 -22.32
C LEU A 10 2.88 1.20 -21.87
N ARG A 11 2.73 0.28 -22.83
CA ARG A 11 2.48 -1.14 -22.56
C ARG A 11 3.40 -2.05 -23.34
N PHE A 12 3.69 -3.22 -22.78
CA PHE A 12 4.40 -4.28 -23.47
C PHE A 12 3.63 -4.78 -24.70
N GLN A 13 4.37 -4.98 -25.79
CA GLN A 13 3.94 -5.74 -26.95
C GLN A 13 4.29 -7.20 -26.72
N THR A 14 3.34 -7.99 -26.23
CA THR A 14 3.56 -9.39 -25.83
C THR A 14 4.03 -10.29 -26.97
N SER A 15 3.70 -9.93 -28.22
CA SER A 15 4.22 -10.60 -29.42
C SER A 15 5.73 -10.49 -29.62
N LYS A 16 6.39 -9.54 -28.94
CA LYS A 16 7.85 -9.34 -28.98
C LYS A 16 8.52 -9.57 -27.63
N ALA A 17 7.89 -9.12 -26.55
CA ALA A 17 8.47 -9.13 -25.21
C ALA A 17 8.28 -10.48 -24.48
N GLY A 18 7.29 -11.28 -24.89
CA GLY A 18 6.92 -12.52 -24.22
C GLY A 18 5.58 -12.39 -23.47
N SER A 19 5.29 -13.37 -22.62
CA SER A 19 4.03 -13.39 -21.87
C SER A 19 3.97 -12.28 -20.83
N ILE A 20 2.81 -11.65 -20.63
CA ILE A 20 2.66 -10.55 -19.67
C ILE A 20 3.03 -10.96 -18.22
N GLN A 21 2.79 -12.23 -17.85
CA GLN A 21 3.17 -12.80 -16.56
C GLN A 21 4.68 -12.72 -16.30
N GLU A 22 5.50 -12.86 -17.34
CA GLU A 22 6.97 -12.82 -17.25
C GLU A 22 7.52 -11.40 -17.33
N LEU A 23 6.70 -10.43 -17.73
CA LEU A 23 7.10 -9.04 -17.94
C LEU A 23 6.81 -8.16 -16.73
N CYS A 24 5.80 -8.54 -15.93
CA CYS A 24 5.43 -7.84 -14.71
C CYS A 24 6.23 -8.32 -13.50
N CYS A 25 6.22 -7.49 -12.45
CA CYS A 25 6.75 -7.85 -11.13
C CYS A 25 5.94 -7.13 -10.04
N PRO A 26 6.01 -7.57 -8.77
CA PRO A 26 5.49 -6.81 -7.64
C PRO A 26 6.11 -5.39 -7.57
N PRO A 27 5.55 -4.48 -6.75
CA PRO A 27 6.15 -3.17 -6.57
C PRO A 27 7.52 -3.29 -5.88
N TYR A 28 8.42 -2.37 -6.23
CA TYR A 28 9.83 -2.39 -5.85
C TYR A 28 10.13 -2.49 -4.34
N ASP A 29 9.19 -2.05 -3.50
CA ASP A 29 9.34 -1.95 -2.05
C ASP A 29 9.04 -3.26 -1.31
N ILE A 30 8.63 -4.31 -2.03
CA ILE A 30 8.41 -5.66 -1.47
C ILE A 30 9.22 -6.76 -2.17
N ILE A 31 10.13 -6.41 -3.07
CA ILE A 31 10.95 -7.37 -3.82
C ILE A 31 12.29 -7.59 -3.09
N SER A 32 12.59 -8.83 -2.76
CA SER A 32 13.92 -9.23 -2.26
C SER A 32 14.96 -9.26 -3.39
N GLU A 33 16.25 -9.17 -3.05
CA GLU A 33 17.32 -9.29 -4.08
C GLU A 33 17.33 -10.67 -4.76
N GLU A 34 16.87 -11.72 -4.08
CA GLU A 34 16.71 -13.05 -4.67
C GLU A 34 15.58 -13.07 -5.71
N GLN A 35 14.40 -12.56 -5.34
CA GLN A 35 13.27 -12.41 -6.27
C GLN A 35 13.65 -11.53 -7.47
N ARG A 36 14.36 -10.43 -7.23
CA ARG A 36 14.86 -9.55 -8.30
C ARG A 36 15.72 -10.31 -9.31
N LYS A 37 16.68 -11.14 -8.84
CA LYS A 37 17.51 -11.97 -9.72
C LYS A 37 16.67 -12.97 -10.51
N ALA A 38 15.71 -13.62 -9.85
CA ALA A 38 14.80 -14.55 -10.51
C ALA A 38 14.00 -13.86 -11.64
N TYR A 39 13.50 -12.64 -11.44
CA TYR A 39 12.82 -11.88 -12.51
C TYR A 39 13.75 -11.54 -13.68
N LEU A 40 15.01 -11.18 -13.39
CA LEU A 40 16.01 -10.87 -14.43
C LEU A 40 16.35 -12.09 -15.28
N GLU A 41 16.42 -13.27 -14.68
CA GLU A 41 16.71 -14.54 -15.35
C GLU A 41 15.49 -15.05 -16.13
N ARG A 42 14.27 -14.79 -15.64
CA ARG A 42 13.03 -15.28 -16.25
C ARG A 42 12.74 -14.66 -17.61
N ASN A 43 12.92 -13.35 -17.78
CA ASN A 43 12.71 -12.68 -19.06
C ASN A 43 13.58 -11.41 -19.19
N GLU A 44 14.23 -11.25 -20.34
CA GLU A 44 15.11 -10.10 -20.62
C GLU A 44 14.37 -8.76 -20.67
N HIS A 45 13.06 -8.78 -20.89
CA HIS A 45 12.17 -7.61 -20.94
C HIS A 45 11.36 -7.40 -19.65
N ASN A 46 11.66 -8.12 -18.56
CA ASN A 46 10.95 -7.90 -17.30
C ASN A 46 11.13 -6.47 -16.79
N VAL A 47 10.02 -5.82 -16.40
CA VAL A 47 9.96 -4.43 -15.95
C VAL A 47 10.87 -4.13 -14.75
N ILE A 48 11.29 -5.15 -13.98
CA ILE A 48 12.25 -5.03 -12.89
C ILE A 48 13.55 -4.32 -13.31
N ARG A 49 13.93 -4.42 -14.59
CA ARG A 49 15.11 -3.74 -15.16
C ARG A 49 14.96 -2.22 -15.19
N LEU A 50 13.73 -1.74 -15.32
CA LEU A 50 13.36 -0.34 -15.29
C LEU A 50 12.98 0.12 -13.88
N GLU A 51 12.25 -0.72 -13.14
CA GLU A 51 11.67 -0.37 -11.86
C GLU A 51 12.69 -0.46 -10.70
N LEU A 52 13.57 -1.46 -10.69
CA LEU A 52 14.57 -1.65 -9.65
C LEU A 52 15.98 -1.88 -10.26
N PRO A 53 16.51 -0.89 -11.01
CA PRO A 53 17.83 -1.00 -11.61
C PRO A 53 18.94 -1.01 -10.54
N LYS A 54 20.06 -1.67 -10.85
CA LYS A 54 21.25 -1.76 -9.99
C LYS A 54 22.51 -1.62 -10.86
N GLY A 55 23.64 -1.29 -10.24
CA GLY A 55 24.92 -1.07 -10.90
C GLY A 55 25.49 0.31 -10.55
N ASP A 56 26.53 0.72 -11.27
CA ASP A 56 27.22 1.99 -11.02
C ASP A 56 26.39 3.21 -11.49
N ASP A 57 25.69 3.08 -12.62
CA ASP A 57 24.74 4.06 -13.16
C ASP A 57 23.34 3.41 -13.32
N PRO A 58 22.64 3.12 -12.21
CA PRO A 58 21.37 2.39 -12.27
C PRO A 58 20.30 3.19 -13.01
N TYR A 59 20.18 4.49 -12.72
CA TYR A 59 19.13 5.35 -13.29
C TYR A 59 19.37 5.65 -14.78
N GLY A 60 20.59 6.00 -15.17
CA GLY A 60 20.91 6.25 -16.58
C GLY A 60 20.79 4.98 -17.41
N THR A 61 21.12 3.81 -16.85
CA THR A 61 20.89 2.51 -17.51
C THR A 61 19.40 2.26 -17.73
N ALA A 62 18.54 2.50 -16.74
CA ALA A 62 17.09 2.37 -16.90
C ALA A 62 16.53 3.34 -17.94
N GLY A 63 17.01 4.59 -17.98
CA GLY A 63 16.62 5.58 -18.99
C GLY A 63 16.95 5.13 -20.42
N ARG A 64 18.19 4.71 -20.67
CA ARG A 64 18.62 4.19 -21.99
C ARG A 64 17.82 2.94 -22.40
N LEU A 65 17.60 2.02 -21.47
CA LEU A 65 16.86 0.79 -21.73
C LEU A 65 15.39 1.06 -22.05
N LEU A 66 14.76 2.02 -21.36
CA LEU A 66 13.39 2.43 -21.66
C LEU A 66 13.28 2.98 -23.09
N GLU A 67 14.19 3.86 -23.49
CA GLU A 67 14.24 4.41 -24.85
C GLU A 67 14.47 3.32 -25.89
N GLU A 68 15.39 2.39 -25.63
CA GLU A 68 15.66 1.23 -26.47
C GLU A 68 14.41 0.36 -26.66
N TRP A 69 13.71 0.00 -25.57
CA TRP A 69 12.50 -0.81 -25.63
C TRP A 69 11.37 -0.12 -26.40
N ILE A 70 11.26 1.21 -26.32
CA ILE A 70 10.31 1.97 -27.13
C ILE A 70 10.69 1.92 -28.62
N GLN A 71 11.97 2.14 -28.96
CA GLN A 71 12.45 2.14 -30.34
C GLN A 71 12.33 0.77 -31.01
N GLN A 72 12.60 -0.30 -30.27
CA GLN A 72 12.46 -1.68 -30.74
C GLN A 72 10.98 -2.14 -30.79
N GLY A 73 10.08 -1.35 -30.20
CA GLY A 73 8.66 -1.66 -30.08
C GLY A 73 8.37 -2.81 -29.12
N ILE A 74 9.26 -3.07 -28.16
CA ILE A 74 8.99 -3.90 -26.98
C ILE A 74 7.93 -3.22 -26.11
N LEU A 75 8.05 -1.91 -25.96
CA LEU A 75 7.04 -1.04 -25.35
C LEU A 75 6.42 -0.15 -26.42
N LYS A 76 5.08 -0.05 -26.41
CA LYS A 76 4.34 0.83 -27.33
C LYS A 76 3.41 1.74 -26.53
N ARG A 77 3.43 3.02 -26.89
CA ARG A 77 2.51 4.03 -26.36
C ARG A 77 1.17 3.90 -27.08
N GLU A 78 0.08 3.91 -26.33
CA GLU A 78 -1.27 3.89 -26.89
C GLU A 78 -1.53 5.13 -27.76
N GLU A 79 -2.35 4.97 -28.80
CA GLU A 79 -2.67 6.07 -29.73
C GLU A 79 -3.72 7.03 -29.14
N LYS A 80 -4.66 6.47 -28.37
CA LYS A 80 -5.78 7.17 -27.73
C LYS A 80 -5.56 7.31 -26.23
N GLU A 81 -6.05 8.41 -25.68
CA GLU A 81 -6.16 8.55 -24.23
C GLU A 81 -7.15 7.51 -23.71
N SER A 82 -6.71 6.73 -22.72
CA SER A 82 -7.47 5.58 -22.24
C SER A 82 -7.47 5.53 -20.71
N LEU A 83 -8.52 4.93 -20.15
CA LEU A 83 -8.54 4.42 -18.78
C LEU A 83 -8.30 2.91 -18.84
N TYR A 84 -7.70 2.36 -17.79
CA TYR A 84 -7.42 0.92 -17.74
C TYR A 84 -8.12 0.31 -16.54
N ILE A 85 -9.20 -0.42 -16.77
CA ILE A 85 -9.89 -1.11 -15.68
C ILE A 85 -8.99 -2.28 -15.26
N TYR A 86 -8.69 -2.35 -13.97
CA TYR A 86 -7.78 -3.34 -13.41
C TYR A 86 -8.51 -4.09 -12.30
N GLU A 87 -8.49 -5.41 -12.41
CA GLU A 87 -9.04 -6.32 -11.42
C GLU A 87 -7.97 -7.27 -10.91
N GLU A 88 -7.99 -7.49 -9.60
CA GLU A 88 -7.23 -8.53 -8.92
C GLU A 88 -8.18 -9.50 -8.25
N GLU A 89 -8.05 -10.79 -8.55
CA GLU A 89 -8.79 -11.87 -7.91
C GLU A 89 -7.81 -12.76 -7.13
N PHE A 90 -8.13 -13.02 -5.86
CA PHE A 90 -7.20 -13.60 -4.90
C PHE A 90 -7.95 -14.36 -3.79
N THR A 91 -7.22 -15.07 -2.95
CA THR A 91 -7.77 -15.70 -1.74
C THR A 91 -7.26 -14.99 -0.50
N ALA A 92 -8.16 -14.58 0.39
CA ALA A 92 -7.80 -14.01 1.69
C ALA A 92 -8.70 -14.61 2.76
N ARG A 93 -8.10 -15.07 3.88
CA ARG A 93 -8.82 -15.70 5.00
C ARG A 93 -9.71 -16.88 4.58
N GLY A 94 -9.27 -17.65 3.58
CA GLY A 94 -10.00 -18.80 3.04
C GLY A 94 -11.14 -18.45 2.07
N GLU A 95 -11.38 -17.17 1.80
CA GLU A 95 -12.42 -16.71 0.86
C GLU A 95 -11.79 -16.19 -0.43
N ARG A 96 -12.38 -16.57 -1.56
CA ARG A 96 -12.03 -15.98 -2.86
C ARG A 96 -12.66 -14.60 -2.96
N LYS A 97 -11.83 -13.59 -3.16
CA LYS A 97 -12.23 -12.18 -3.29
C LYS A 97 -11.73 -11.63 -4.62
N ARG A 98 -12.34 -10.54 -5.05
CA ARG A 98 -11.92 -9.75 -6.21
C ARG A 98 -12.07 -8.28 -5.92
N VAL A 99 -11.08 -7.48 -6.27
CA VAL A 99 -11.13 -6.02 -6.18
C VAL A 99 -10.93 -5.42 -7.55
N LYS A 100 -11.76 -4.44 -7.91
CA LYS A 100 -11.70 -3.78 -9.20
C LYS A 100 -11.64 -2.27 -9.02
N GLY A 101 -10.81 -1.65 -9.86
CA GLY A 101 -10.70 -0.21 -9.99
C GLY A 101 -10.30 0.15 -11.40
N PHE A 102 -9.83 1.38 -11.57
CA PHE A 102 -9.27 1.80 -12.86
C PHE A 102 -8.01 2.65 -12.68
N ILE A 103 -7.09 2.48 -13.61
CA ILE A 103 -5.80 3.16 -13.66
C ILE A 103 -5.95 4.37 -14.56
N SER A 104 -5.50 5.50 -14.04
CA SER A 104 -5.62 6.81 -14.68
C SER A 104 -4.48 7.73 -14.27
N ARG A 105 -4.41 8.89 -14.89
CA ARG A 105 -3.64 10.03 -14.40
C ARG A 105 -4.49 10.83 -13.43
N VAL A 106 -3.89 11.19 -12.30
CA VAL A 106 -4.47 12.12 -11.33
C VAL A 106 -3.57 13.33 -11.20
N LYS A 107 -4.13 14.53 -11.24
CA LYS A 107 -3.37 15.76 -11.06
C LYS A 107 -2.76 15.79 -9.66
N LEU A 108 -1.47 16.08 -9.61
CA LEU A 108 -0.72 16.29 -8.39
C LEU A 108 -1.13 17.59 -7.73
N GLU A 109 -1.49 17.53 -6.46
CA GLU A 109 -1.86 18.66 -5.63
C GLU A 109 -1.12 18.56 -4.30
N GLU A 110 -0.73 19.70 -3.73
CA GLU A 110 -0.15 19.71 -2.38
C GLU A 110 -1.19 19.19 -1.37
N PHE A 111 -0.74 18.43 -0.38
CA PHE A 111 -1.63 17.78 0.59
C PHE A 111 -2.48 18.80 1.37
N GLU A 112 -1.97 20.01 1.57
CA GLU A 112 -2.66 21.13 2.24
C GLU A 112 -3.93 21.56 1.50
N LYS A 113 -4.06 21.25 0.20
CA LYS A 113 -5.30 21.52 -0.56
C LYS A 113 -6.41 20.52 -0.26
N GLY A 114 -6.12 19.41 0.43
CA GLY A 114 -7.12 18.42 0.85
C GLY A 114 -7.83 17.70 -0.30
N VAL A 115 -7.23 17.67 -1.50
CA VAL A 115 -7.76 16.98 -2.69
C VAL A 115 -7.36 15.50 -2.69
N VAL A 116 -6.08 15.24 -2.42
CA VAL A 116 -5.53 13.91 -2.18
C VAL A 116 -5.06 13.86 -0.74
N LEU A 117 -5.51 12.87 0.03
CA LEU A 117 -5.26 12.78 1.46
C LEU A 117 -4.29 11.62 1.75
N PRO A 118 -3.16 11.89 2.41
CA PRO A 118 -2.28 10.85 2.93
C PRO A 118 -2.81 10.34 4.28
N HIS A 119 -2.36 9.15 4.68
CA HIS A 119 -2.64 8.60 6.01
C HIS A 119 -1.41 8.02 6.71
N GLU A 120 -0.23 8.04 6.08
CA GLU A 120 1.01 7.50 6.66
C GLU A 120 2.17 8.50 6.46
N GLU A 121 3.16 8.47 7.36
CA GLU A 121 4.42 9.19 7.20
C GLU A 121 5.38 8.49 6.23
N THR A 122 6.20 9.26 5.49
CA THR A 122 7.12 8.71 4.50
C THR A 122 8.58 8.87 4.89
N LEU A 123 9.40 7.89 4.50
CA LEU A 123 10.85 7.90 4.73
C LEU A 123 11.59 8.65 3.61
N SER A 124 12.60 9.44 3.97
CA SER A 124 13.36 10.29 3.04
C SER A 124 14.14 9.50 1.97
N LYS A 125 14.82 8.41 2.35
CA LYS A 125 15.69 7.63 1.44
C LYS A 125 14.95 7.05 0.23
N ALA A 126 13.72 6.56 0.43
CA ALA A 126 12.92 6.01 -0.67
C ALA A 126 12.50 7.09 -1.68
N LYS A 127 12.40 8.35 -1.25
CA LYS A 127 11.98 9.46 -2.12
C LYS A 127 13.07 9.87 -3.10
N GLU A 128 14.33 9.90 -2.66
CA GLU A 128 15.49 10.27 -3.49
C GLU A 128 15.72 9.26 -4.62
N ASP A 129 15.70 7.97 -4.29
CA ASP A 129 15.90 6.91 -5.27
C ASP A 129 14.87 6.96 -6.40
N ARG A 130 13.59 7.11 -6.05
CA ARG A 130 12.50 7.23 -7.03
C ARG A 130 12.57 8.53 -7.82
N PHE A 131 12.97 9.63 -7.19
CA PHE A 131 13.14 10.92 -7.86
C PHE A 131 14.21 10.84 -8.95
N ASN A 132 15.36 10.24 -8.64
CA ASN A 132 16.44 10.05 -9.61
C ASN A 132 16.03 9.11 -10.75
N LEU A 133 15.27 8.05 -10.46
CA LEU A 133 14.72 7.19 -11.50
C LEU A 133 13.77 7.97 -12.43
N MET A 134 12.82 8.73 -11.87
CA MET A 134 11.90 9.56 -12.66
C MET A 134 12.62 10.63 -13.49
N LYS A 135 13.70 11.22 -12.98
CA LYS A 135 14.54 12.14 -13.75
C LYS A 135 15.21 11.49 -14.95
N ALA A 136 15.70 10.27 -14.79
CA ALA A 136 16.38 9.56 -15.86
C ALA A 136 15.40 9.01 -16.92
N THR A 137 14.22 8.58 -16.50
CA THR A 137 13.28 7.86 -17.38
C THR A 137 12.12 8.72 -17.87
N PHE A 138 11.78 9.81 -17.16
CA PHE A 138 10.53 10.55 -17.32
C PHE A 138 9.32 9.61 -17.44
N CYS A 139 9.22 8.66 -16.52
CA CYS A 139 8.15 7.67 -16.52
C CYS A 139 7.76 7.29 -15.10
N ASN A 140 6.47 7.02 -14.85
CA ASN A 140 6.04 6.28 -13.67
C ASN A 140 5.75 4.84 -14.06
N PHE A 141 6.46 3.89 -13.44
CA PHE A 141 6.26 2.48 -13.72
C PHE A 141 5.23 1.85 -12.77
N SER A 142 5.34 2.17 -11.47
CA SER A 142 4.43 1.67 -10.42
C SER A 142 3.32 2.66 -10.12
N GLN A 143 2.11 2.14 -9.94
CA GLN A 143 0.90 2.91 -9.67
C GLN A 143 0.79 3.24 -8.18
N ILE A 144 0.11 4.32 -7.81
CA ILE A 144 -0.33 4.56 -6.44
C ILE A 144 -1.71 3.94 -6.26
N TYR A 145 -1.93 3.18 -5.18
CA TYR A 145 -3.25 2.67 -4.82
C TYR A 145 -4.01 3.78 -4.09
N SER A 146 -5.14 4.22 -4.61
CA SER A 146 -6.01 5.20 -3.95
C SER A 146 -7.47 4.80 -3.94
N LEU A 147 -8.15 5.27 -2.90
CA LEU A 147 -9.56 5.02 -2.65
C LEU A 147 -10.36 6.29 -2.90
N TYR A 148 -11.61 6.13 -3.31
CA TYR A 148 -12.59 7.19 -3.41
C TYR A 148 -13.92 6.76 -2.79
N MET A 149 -14.74 7.72 -2.37
CA MET A 149 -16.11 7.44 -1.92
C MET A 149 -17.04 7.43 -3.13
N ASP A 150 -17.85 6.39 -3.26
CA ASP A 150 -18.92 6.29 -4.26
C ASP A 150 -20.19 5.72 -3.62
N PRO A 151 -20.89 6.48 -2.76
CA PRO A 151 -22.01 5.93 -1.97
C PRO A 151 -23.17 5.38 -2.80
N GLU A 152 -23.29 5.82 -4.05
CA GLU A 152 -24.30 5.36 -5.01
C GLU A 152 -23.73 4.31 -5.98
N HIS A 153 -22.46 3.93 -5.84
CA HIS A 153 -21.71 3.01 -6.69
C HIS A 153 -21.82 3.30 -8.20
N VAL A 154 -21.95 4.59 -8.58
CA VAL A 154 -22.15 5.00 -9.98
C VAL A 154 -20.92 4.71 -10.82
N THR A 155 -19.74 5.04 -10.29
CA THR A 155 -18.47 4.78 -10.98
C THR A 155 -18.18 3.29 -10.98
N LEU A 156 -18.42 2.60 -9.84
CA LEU A 156 -18.25 1.15 -9.75
C LEU A 156 -19.12 0.40 -10.77
N ALA A 157 -20.41 0.71 -10.85
CA ALA A 157 -21.32 0.11 -11.83
C ALA A 157 -20.87 0.37 -13.28
N ARG A 158 -20.35 1.58 -13.56
CA ARG A 158 -19.83 1.93 -14.89
C ARG A 158 -18.59 1.10 -15.23
N ILE A 159 -17.62 0.96 -14.33
CA ILE A 159 -16.44 0.14 -14.60
C ILE A 159 -16.78 -1.35 -14.71
N ASP A 160 -17.77 -1.84 -13.96
CA ASP A 160 -18.25 -3.22 -14.10
C ASP A 160 -18.88 -3.47 -15.46
N GLN A 161 -19.69 -2.53 -15.97
CA GLN A 161 -20.27 -2.64 -17.30
C GLN A 161 -19.20 -2.62 -18.40
N LEU A 162 -18.19 -1.75 -18.26
CA LEU A 162 -17.10 -1.61 -19.23
C LEU A 162 -16.11 -2.79 -19.24
N SER A 163 -16.19 -3.69 -18.25
CA SER A 163 -15.31 -4.85 -18.09
C SER A 163 -16.03 -6.20 -18.21
N GLN A 164 -17.21 -6.25 -18.86
CA GLN A 164 -17.92 -7.50 -19.14
C GLN A 164 -17.32 -8.32 -20.30
N GLY A 165 -16.53 -7.69 -21.16
CA GLY A 165 -15.87 -8.35 -22.30
C GLY A 165 -14.59 -9.09 -21.92
N GLU A 166 -13.92 -9.67 -22.92
CA GLU A 166 -12.62 -10.31 -22.72
C GLU A 166 -11.53 -9.27 -22.33
N PRO A 167 -10.74 -9.52 -21.27
CA PRO A 167 -9.65 -8.64 -20.89
C PRO A 167 -8.53 -8.65 -21.93
N GLN A 168 -7.93 -7.49 -22.18
CA GLN A 168 -6.75 -7.38 -23.05
C GLN A 168 -5.48 -7.99 -22.43
N ALA A 169 -5.47 -8.27 -21.13
CA ALA A 169 -4.45 -9.06 -20.46
C ALA A 169 -5.06 -9.82 -19.28
N GLU A 170 -4.77 -11.12 -19.18
CA GLU A 170 -5.12 -11.95 -18.03
C GLU A 170 -3.96 -12.90 -17.71
N PHE A 171 -3.57 -12.99 -16.44
CA PHE A 171 -2.58 -13.95 -15.96
C PHE A 171 -2.66 -14.11 -14.45
N THR A 172 -2.10 -15.21 -13.93
CA THR A 172 -1.93 -15.43 -12.49
C THR A 172 -0.46 -15.30 -12.12
N ASP A 173 -0.16 -14.52 -11.08
CA ASP A 173 1.21 -14.33 -10.60
C ASP A 173 1.71 -15.51 -9.75
N GLY A 174 2.93 -15.38 -9.19
CA GLY A 174 3.53 -16.42 -8.35
C GLY A 174 2.85 -16.59 -6.97
N GLU A 175 2.07 -15.60 -6.55
CA GLU A 175 1.34 -15.58 -5.27
C GLU A 175 -0.11 -16.10 -5.44
N GLY A 176 -0.50 -16.50 -6.65
CA GLY A 176 -1.84 -17.00 -6.95
C GLY A 176 -2.87 -15.90 -7.16
N VAL A 177 -2.45 -14.64 -7.35
CA VAL A 177 -3.35 -13.52 -7.68
C VAL A 177 -3.56 -13.50 -9.19
N THR A 178 -4.82 -13.57 -9.62
CA THR A 178 -5.20 -13.41 -11.03
C THR A 178 -5.46 -11.94 -11.33
N HIS A 179 -4.70 -11.42 -12.29
CA HIS A 179 -4.77 -10.04 -12.74
C HIS A 179 -5.50 -9.95 -14.08
N ARG A 180 -6.42 -8.99 -14.22
CA ARG A 180 -7.11 -8.71 -15.47
C ARG A 180 -7.12 -7.23 -15.80
N LEU A 181 -6.82 -6.89 -17.05
CA LEU A 181 -6.75 -5.50 -17.52
C LEU A 181 -7.65 -5.29 -18.74
N TRP A 182 -8.56 -4.33 -18.66
CA TRP A 182 -9.33 -3.84 -19.80
C TRP A 182 -8.93 -2.43 -20.20
N VAL A 183 -8.91 -2.11 -21.50
CA VAL A 183 -8.62 -0.76 -22.00
C VAL A 183 -9.88 -0.08 -22.49
N VAL A 184 -10.19 1.08 -21.92
CA VAL A 184 -11.33 1.93 -22.29
C VAL A 184 -10.80 3.17 -22.99
N SER A 185 -11.04 3.29 -24.29
CA SER A 185 -10.49 4.36 -25.14
C SER A 185 -11.56 5.19 -25.88
N ASP A 186 -12.84 4.93 -25.59
CA ASP A 186 -13.95 5.73 -26.11
C ASP A 186 -13.96 7.10 -25.40
N PRO A 187 -13.83 8.24 -26.13
CA PRO A 187 -13.68 9.55 -25.50
C PRO A 187 -14.85 9.98 -24.61
N GLU A 188 -16.09 9.65 -24.99
CA GLU A 188 -17.27 10.00 -24.20
C GLU A 188 -17.31 9.21 -22.89
N THR A 189 -16.99 7.91 -22.97
CA THR A 189 -16.89 7.03 -21.79
C THR A 189 -15.78 7.48 -20.85
N VAL A 190 -14.58 7.79 -21.39
CA VAL A 190 -13.46 8.29 -20.60
C VAL A 190 -13.84 9.60 -19.91
N ALA A 191 -14.47 10.54 -20.63
CA ALA A 191 -14.91 11.81 -20.07
C ALA A 191 -15.97 11.61 -18.97
N ALA A 192 -16.88 10.65 -19.12
CA ALA A 192 -17.89 10.33 -18.11
C ALA A 192 -17.26 9.80 -16.81
N VAL A 193 -16.38 8.80 -16.89
CA VAL A 193 -15.67 8.26 -15.71
C VAL A 193 -14.84 9.35 -15.03
N CYS A 194 -14.08 10.15 -15.79
CA CYS A 194 -13.30 11.25 -15.23
C CYS A 194 -14.19 12.33 -14.58
N GLY A 195 -15.39 12.54 -15.13
CA GLY A 195 -16.39 13.48 -14.63
C GLY A 195 -16.88 13.16 -13.22
N ASP A 196 -16.96 11.87 -12.87
CA ASP A 196 -17.41 11.40 -11.54
C ASP A 196 -16.52 11.93 -10.39
N PHE A 197 -15.27 12.33 -10.69
CA PHE A 197 -14.28 12.75 -9.69
C PHE A 197 -14.21 14.25 -9.43
N LYS A 198 -14.98 15.05 -10.19
CA LYS A 198 -14.99 16.53 -10.08
C LYS A 198 -15.33 17.06 -8.69
N ASP A 199 -16.02 16.27 -7.86
CA ASP A 199 -16.40 16.63 -6.49
C ASP A 199 -15.87 15.64 -5.44
N ARG A 200 -14.93 14.77 -5.83
CA ARG A 200 -14.37 13.74 -4.95
C ARG A 200 -12.99 14.11 -4.44
N LYS A 201 -12.72 13.60 -3.24
CA LYS A 201 -11.39 13.49 -2.64
C LYS A 201 -10.85 12.09 -2.88
N LEU A 202 -9.52 11.96 -2.92
CA LEU A 202 -8.84 10.67 -3.05
C LEU A 202 -8.03 10.39 -1.78
N TYR A 203 -8.05 9.15 -1.33
CA TYR A 203 -7.35 8.70 -0.13
C TYR A 203 -6.25 7.73 -0.54
N ILE A 204 -4.98 8.05 -0.29
CA ILE A 204 -3.87 7.19 -0.72
C ILE A 204 -3.85 5.94 0.15
N ALA A 205 -4.28 4.79 -0.36
CA ALA A 205 -4.17 3.50 0.32
C ALA A 205 -2.72 3.01 0.44
N ASP A 206 -1.94 3.18 -0.64
CA ASP A 206 -0.55 2.77 -0.72
C ASP A 206 0.19 3.62 -1.76
N GLY A 207 1.40 4.06 -1.44
CA GLY A 207 2.24 4.86 -2.35
C GLY A 207 2.40 6.33 -1.97
N HIS A 208 2.31 6.69 -0.68
CA HIS A 208 2.53 8.07 -0.19
C HIS A 208 3.89 8.65 -0.62
N HIS A 209 4.96 7.86 -0.47
CA HIS A 209 6.31 8.20 -0.93
C HIS A 209 6.39 8.43 -2.44
N ARG A 210 5.66 7.65 -3.26
CA ARG A 210 5.57 7.84 -4.72
C ARG A 210 4.86 9.16 -5.05
N TYR A 211 3.81 9.51 -4.30
CA TYR A 211 3.10 10.79 -4.47
C TYR A 211 4.01 11.99 -4.19
N GLU A 212 4.69 11.99 -3.04
CA GLU A 212 5.62 13.07 -2.69
C GLU A 212 6.79 13.17 -3.67
N THR A 213 7.35 12.04 -4.11
CA THR A 213 8.37 12.04 -5.15
C THR A 213 7.85 12.66 -6.45
N ALA A 214 6.61 12.36 -6.84
CA ALA A 214 6.01 12.91 -8.04
C ALA A 214 5.76 14.42 -7.92
N LEU A 215 5.34 14.92 -6.74
CA LEU A 215 5.27 16.36 -6.44
C LEU A 215 6.65 17.03 -6.60
N ASN A 216 7.69 16.44 -6.01
CA ASN A 216 9.06 16.94 -6.11
C ASN A 216 9.56 16.95 -7.56
N PHE A 217 9.26 15.90 -8.33
CA PHE A 217 9.61 15.81 -9.75
C PHE A 217 8.89 16.86 -10.59
N ARG A 218 7.58 17.06 -10.37
CA ARG A 218 6.81 18.12 -11.03
C ARG A 218 7.43 19.50 -10.78
N ASN A 219 7.77 19.81 -9.52
CA ASN A 219 8.38 21.08 -9.15
C ASN A 219 9.76 21.25 -9.81
N TYR A 220 10.59 20.22 -9.76
CA TYR A 220 11.87 20.18 -10.48
C TYR A 220 11.70 20.46 -11.98
N CYS A 221 10.75 19.80 -12.66
CA CYS A 221 10.51 20.03 -14.07
C CYS A 221 10.11 21.47 -14.38
N ARG A 222 9.29 22.10 -13.53
CA ARG A 222 8.91 23.51 -13.69
C ARG A 222 10.09 24.45 -13.47
N GLU A 223 10.88 24.23 -12.42
CA GLU A 223 12.08 25.04 -12.11
C GLU A 223 13.14 24.97 -13.22
N GLN A 224 13.30 23.81 -13.85
CA GLN A 224 14.25 23.62 -14.95
C GLN A 224 13.67 23.98 -16.33
N GLY A 225 12.41 24.43 -16.41
CA GLY A 225 11.74 24.74 -17.68
C GLY A 225 11.48 23.52 -18.57
N LEU A 226 11.45 22.32 -17.99
CA LEU A 226 11.21 21.04 -18.67
C LEU A 226 9.72 20.72 -18.84
N ALA A 227 8.86 21.32 -18.02
CA ALA A 227 7.40 21.20 -18.09
C ALA A 227 6.71 22.47 -17.58
N LYS A 228 5.50 22.72 -18.06
CA LYS A 228 4.59 23.78 -17.57
C LYS A 228 3.34 23.17 -16.94
N GLU A 229 2.51 24.01 -16.33
CA GLU A 229 1.22 23.57 -15.81
C GLU A 229 0.37 22.92 -16.90
N GLY A 230 -0.20 21.76 -16.58
CA GLY A 230 -1.02 20.95 -17.48
C GLY A 230 -0.26 19.89 -18.29
N ASP A 231 1.08 19.94 -18.31
CA ASP A 231 1.90 18.91 -18.96
C ASP A 231 1.85 17.57 -18.21
N PRO A 232 2.28 16.45 -18.82
CA PRO A 232 2.25 15.13 -18.19
C PRO A 232 2.91 15.04 -16.80
N ALA A 233 3.95 15.84 -16.52
CA ALA A 233 4.63 15.90 -15.24
C ALA A 233 3.75 16.41 -14.07
N ASP A 234 2.62 17.07 -14.37
CA ASP A 234 1.64 17.50 -13.36
C ASP A 234 0.74 16.36 -12.86
N TYR A 235 0.89 15.14 -13.41
CA TYR A 235 0.03 14.01 -13.11
C TYR A 235 0.84 12.80 -12.68
N ILE A 236 0.23 11.99 -11.81
CA ILE A 236 0.77 10.72 -11.37
C ILE A 236 -0.21 9.59 -11.72
N MET A 237 0.33 8.42 -12.01
CA MET A 237 -0.45 7.22 -12.30
C MET A 237 -1.01 6.63 -11.00
N MET A 238 -2.34 6.51 -10.91
CA MET A 238 -3.01 5.94 -9.75
C MET A 238 -4.03 4.89 -10.20
N MET A 239 -4.14 3.81 -9.44
CA MET A 239 -5.32 2.94 -9.45
C MET A 239 -6.34 3.51 -8.45
N LEU A 240 -7.54 3.78 -8.94
CA LEU A 240 -8.65 4.29 -8.16
C LEU A 240 -9.66 3.17 -7.91
N VAL A 241 -9.92 2.88 -6.64
CA VAL A 241 -10.88 1.84 -6.18
C VAL A 241 -11.91 2.46 -5.27
N ASP A 242 -13.15 1.99 -5.36
CA ASP A 242 -14.20 2.41 -4.44
C ASP A 242 -13.86 1.93 -3.01
N MET A 243 -13.90 2.85 -2.05
CA MET A 243 -13.60 2.60 -0.65
C MET A 243 -14.55 1.57 -0.01
N GLU A 244 -15.76 1.44 -0.55
CA GLU A 244 -16.79 0.49 -0.09
C GLU A 244 -16.79 -0.81 -0.91
N HIS A 245 -15.79 -1.03 -1.77
CA HIS A 245 -15.67 -2.25 -2.56
C HIS A 245 -15.46 -3.50 -1.67
N ASP A 246 -16.38 -4.47 -1.72
CA ASP A 246 -16.37 -5.70 -0.88
C ASP A 246 -15.09 -6.57 -0.99
N GLY A 247 -14.42 -6.42 -2.12
CA GLY A 247 -13.10 -6.99 -2.42
C GLY A 247 -11.92 -6.42 -1.64
N LEU A 248 -12.04 -5.25 -1.00
CA LEU A 248 -10.93 -4.62 -0.30
C LEU A 248 -10.52 -5.43 0.94
N VAL A 249 -9.22 -5.72 1.04
CA VAL A 249 -8.64 -6.41 2.19
C VAL A 249 -7.46 -5.61 2.73
N VAL A 250 -7.50 -5.35 4.04
CA VAL A 250 -6.38 -4.79 4.80
C VAL A 250 -5.90 -5.88 5.75
N PHE A 251 -4.63 -6.28 5.63
CA PHE A 251 -4.03 -7.19 6.60
C PHE A 251 -3.49 -6.43 7.82
N PRO A 252 -3.56 -7.04 9.02
CA PRO A 252 -2.87 -6.50 10.17
C PRO A 252 -1.36 -6.54 9.95
N THR A 253 -0.66 -5.72 10.71
CA THR A 253 0.81 -5.79 10.78
C THR A 253 1.20 -6.06 12.23
N HIS A 254 1.57 -7.30 12.54
CA HIS A 254 1.97 -7.76 13.86
C HIS A 254 3.33 -7.17 14.27
N ARG A 255 3.56 -7.06 15.58
CA ARG A 255 4.78 -6.49 16.16
C ARG A 255 5.61 -7.59 16.80
N LEU A 256 6.82 -7.80 16.31
CA LEU A 256 7.75 -8.79 16.82
C LEU A 256 8.89 -8.10 17.57
N LEU A 257 8.91 -8.25 18.89
CA LEU A 257 9.87 -7.56 19.74
C LEU A 257 11.07 -8.45 19.99
N ARG A 258 12.27 -7.87 19.86
CA ARG A 258 13.56 -8.57 19.91
C ARG A 258 14.61 -7.75 20.64
N ASN A 259 15.64 -8.41 21.16
CA ASN A 259 16.79 -7.78 21.85
C ASN A 259 16.40 -6.82 23.01
N LEU A 260 15.25 -7.02 23.64
CA LEU A 260 14.81 -6.32 24.84
C LEU A 260 15.67 -6.72 26.04
N LYS A 261 16.24 -5.73 26.73
CA LYS A 261 17.06 -5.95 27.94
C LYS A 261 16.17 -6.33 29.12
N ASN A 262 16.56 -7.36 29.87
CA ASN A 262 15.87 -7.80 31.10
C ASN A 262 14.37 -8.08 30.90
N PHE A 263 13.99 -8.65 29.76
CA PHE A 263 12.59 -8.94 29.45
C PHE A 263 12.02 -10.03 30.37
N ASP A 264 10.96 -9.67 31.12
CA ASP A 264 10.13 -10.60 31.88
C ASP A 264 8.67 -10.48 31.40
N PRO A 265 8.12 -11.53 30.74
CA PRO A 265 6.76 -11.49 30.20
C PRO A 265 5.70 -11.35 31.31
N ARG A 266 5.93 -11.88 32.51
CA ARG A 266 4.96 -11.76 33.62
C ARG A 266 4.94 -10.35 34.18
N ALA A 267 6.10 -9.74 34.36
CA ALA A 267 6.20 -8.35 34.77
C ALA A 267 5.58 -7.41 33.73
N ALA A 268 5.82 -7.66 32.44
CA ALA A 268 5.22 -6.89 31.35
C ALA A 268 3.68 -6.97 31.38
N MET A 269 3.09 -8.17 31.50
CA MET A 269 1.63 -8.32 31.54
C MET A 269 1.02 -7.68 32.79
N LYS A 270 1.69 -7.76 33.94
CA LYS A 270 1.27 -7.06 35.15
C LYS A 270 1.26 -5.53 34.95
N ALA A 271 2.24 -4.99 34.23
CA ALA A 271 2.31 -3.57 33.92
C ALA A 271 1.21 -3.11 32.94
N CYS A 272 0.61 -4.02 32.17
CA CYS A 272 -0.55 -3.75 31.32
C CYS A 272 -1.88 -3.65 32.10
N GLU A 273 -2.00 -4.29 33.28
CA GLU A 273 -3.25 -4.36 34.06
C GLU A 273 -3.94 -3.02 34.35
N PRO A 274 -3.25 -1.89 34.59
CA PRO A 274 -3.91 -0.60 34.79
C PRO A 274 -4.75 -0.16 33.58
N TYR A 275 -4.33 -0.51 32.37
CA TYR A 275 -4.93 -0.03 31.11
C TYR A 275 -5.77 -1.09 30.40
N PHE A 276 -5.42 -2.36 30.58
CA PHE A 276 -6.01 -3.48 29.87
C PHE A 276 -6.67 -4.46 30.84
N ARG A 277 -7.78 -5.07 30.40
CA ARG A 277 -8.22 -6.35 30.93
C ARG A 277 -7.29 -7.41 30.36
N VAL A 278 -6.55 -8.05 31.25
CA VAL A 278 -5.51 -9.06 30.92
C VAL A 278 -6.10 -10.44 31.20
N GLU A 279 -6.25 -11.25 30.15
CA GLU A 279 -6.82 -12.59 30.26
C GLU A 279 -5.88 -13.62 29.65
N GLU A 280 -5.42 -14.59 30.43
CA GLU A 280 -4.70 -15.73 29.91
C GLU A 280 -5.65 -16.67 29.16
N LYS A 281 -5.27 -17.08 27.96
CA LYS A 281 -6.01 -17.98 27.08
C LYS A 281 -5.12 -19.18 26.74
N ALA A 282 -5.75 -20.32 26.49
CA ALA A 282 -5.08 -21.52 26.00
C ALA A 282 -5.21 -21.60 24.47
N CYS A 283 -4.45 -22.49 23.85
CA CYS A 283 -4.45 -22.77 22.43
C CYS A 283 -4.13 -21.53 21.58
N VAL A 284 -2.87 -21.39 21.17
CA VAL A 284 -2.42 -20.26 20.33
C VAL A 284 -3.21 -20.18 19.01
N ALA A 285 -3.64 -21.32 18.47
CA ALA A 285 -4.45 -21.41 17.24
C ALA A 285 -5.85 -20.77 17.37
N GLN A 286 -6.33 -20.47 18.58
CA GLN A 286 -7.60 -19.77 18.79
C GLN A 286 -7.44 -18.25 18.90
N MET A 287 -6.22 -17.72 18.82
CA MET A 287 -5.93 -16.31 19.02
C MET A 287 -6.63 -15.40 18.01
N GLU A 288 -6.50 -15.69 16.72
CA GLU A 288 -7.12 -14.89 15.65
C GLU A 288 -8.64 -14.83 15.81
N LYS A 289 -9.28 -15.97 16.09
CA LYS A 289 -10.74 -16.01 16.33
C LYS A 289 -11.15 -15.13 17.51
N ALA A 290 -10.43 -15.19 18.63
CA ALA A 290 -10.74 -14.38 19.79
C ALA A 290 -10.53 -12.88 19.52
N LEU A 291 -9.52 -12.51 18.72
CA LEU A 291 -9.31 -11.14 18.28
C LEU A 291 -10.40 -10.67 17.30
N ASP A 292 -10.83 -11.52 16.37
CA ASP A 292 -11.94 -11.22 15.45
C ASP A 292 -13.25 -10.92 16.21
N GLU A 293 -13.55 -11.65 17.28
CA GLU A 293 -14.72 -11.39 18.14
C GLU A 293 -14.66 -10.02 18.83
N LYS A 294 -13.46 -9.58 19.22
CA LYS A 294 -13.21 -8.26 19.80
C LYS A 294 -13.31 -7.17 18.73
N TYR A 295 -12.70 -7.42 17.59
CA TYR A 295 -12.74 -6.55 16.44
C TYR A 295 -14.18 -6.28 15.99
N ALA A 296 -15.02 -7.31 15.88
CA ALA A 296 -16.43 -7.17 15.47
C ALA A 296 -17.24 -6.26 16.41
N LYS A 297 -16.87 -6.16 17.68
CA LYS A 297 -17.50 -5.29 18.69
C LYS A 297 -16.91 -3.88 18.74
N GLY A 298 -15.88 -3.59 17.93
CA GLY A 298 -15.15 -2.33 17.97
C GLY A 298 -14.23 -2.20 19.21
N GLU A 299 -13.99 -3.29 19.93
CA GLU A 299 -13.11 -3.29 21.10
C GLU A 299 -11.63 -3.32 20.66
N LYS A 300 -10.78 -2.55 21.36
CA LYS A 300 -9.34 -2.47 21.09
C LYS A 300 -8.62 -3.61 21.80
N ALA A 301 -8.14 -4.57 21.04
CA ALA A 301 -7.62 -5.82 21.59
C ALA A 301 -6.36 -6.33 20.89
N PHE A 302 -5.50 -6.98 21.67
CA PHE A 302 -4.21 -7.49 21.23
C PHE A 302 -3.94 -8.88 21.80
N GLY A 303 -3.35 -9.75 20.99
CA GLY A 303 -2.81 -11.03 21.45
C GLY A 303 -1.34 -10.87 21.78
N PHE A 304 -0.94 -11.13 23.02
CA PHE A 304 0.46 -11.19 23.41
C PHE A 304 0.92 -12.65 23.49
N TYR A 305 1.96 -12.97 22.73
CA TYR A 305 2.55 -14.30 22.66
C TYR A 305 4.03 -14.27 23.03
N CYS A 306 4.44 -15.15 23.94
CA CYS A 306 5.83 -15.28 24.39
C CYS A 306 6.31 -16.74 24.49
N GLY A 307 5.71 -17.62 23.68
CA GLY A 307 6.07 -19.04 23.59
C GLY A 307 5.14 -20.01 24.33
N GLY A 308 5.15 -21.27 23.90
CA GLY A 308 4.27 -22.32 24.42
C GLY A 308 2.90 -22.31 23.76
N ASP A 309 1.90 -22.96 24.36
CA ASP A 309 0.53 -23.00 23.81
C ASP A 309 -0.43 -21.96 24.43
N ARG A 310 0.04 -21.20 25.43
CA ARG A 310 -0.75 -20.17 26.11
C ARG A 310 -0.39 -18.79 25.57
N TRP A 311 -1.36 -17.90 25.63
CA TRP A 311 -1.21 -16.53 25.18
C TRP A 311 -2.07 -15.60 26.04
N THR A 312 -1.84 -14.29 25.95
CA THR A 312 -2.57 -13.30 26.75
C THR A 312 -3.40 -12.39 25.87
N LEU A 313 -4.70 -12.31 26.11
CA LEU A 313 -5.58 -11.33 25.51
C LEU A 313 -5.54 -10.04 26.33
N LEU A 314 -5.17 -8.95 25.66
CA LEU A 314 -5.22 -7.60 26.21
C LEU A 314 -6.41 -6.88 25.58
N THR A 315 -7.42 -6.51 26.35
CA THR A 315 -8.55 -5.67 25.87
C THR A 315 -8.50 -4.33 26.58
N LEU A 316 -8.48 -3.21 25.85
CA LEU A 316 -8.43 -1.88 26.42
C LEU A 316 -9.66 -1.63 27.31
N LYS A 317 -9.43 -1.14 28.53
CA LYS A 317 -10.53 -0.87 29.49
C LYS A 317 -11.30 0.40 29.15
N ASP A 318 -10.58 1.45 28.81
CA ASP A 318 -11.12 2.78 28.60
C ASP A 318 -10.23 3.53 27.59
N LEU A 319 -10.84 4.05 26.51
CA LEU A 319 -10.15 4.77 25.46
C LEU A 319 -9.72 6.18 25.92
N SER A 320 -10.42 6.77 26.90
CA SER A 320 -10.16 8.14 27.40
C SER A 320 -8.75 8.32 27.97
N VAL A 321 -8.06 7.22 28.32
CA VAL A 321 -6.65 7.26 28.73
C VAL A 321 -5.73 7.89 27.67
N LEU A 322 -6.11 7.81 26.39
CA LEU A 322 -5.35 8.43 25.32
C LEU A 322 -5.56 9.96 25.23
N ASP A 323 -6.60 10.52 25.82
CA ASP A 323 -6.83 11.98 25.80
C ASP A 323 -5.70 12.73 26.51
N GLY A 324 -5.22 12.18 27.63
CA GLY A 324 -4.08 12.75 28.37
C GLY A 324 -2.72 12.46 27.72
N LEU A 325 -2.60 11.40 26.91
CA LEU A 325 -1.33 10.99 26.30
C LEU A 325 -1.12 11.57 24.91
N LEU A 326 -2.21 11.83 24.18
CA LEU A 326 -2.24 12.31 22.81
C LEU A 326 -3.26 13.47 22.67
N PRO A 327 -3.11 14.57 23.44
CA PRO A 327 -4.11 15.64 23.49
C PRO A 327 -4.30 16.40 22.17
N GLY A 328 -3.36 16.27 21.22
CA GLY A 328 -3.41 16.92 19.92
C GLY A 328 -3.98 16.09 18.78
N LEU A 329 -4.41 14.86 19.05
CA LEU A 329 -4.98 13.97 18.03
C LEU A 329 -6.51 13.90 18.14
N SER A 330 -7.15 13.64 17.01
CA SER A 330 -8.58 13.38 16.92
C SER A 330 -8.95 12.04 17.56
N GLU A 331 -10.25 11.88 17.86
CA GLU A 331 -10.80 10.60 18.32
C GLU A 331 -10.55 9.47 17.32
N ALA A 332 -10.59 9.77 16.01
CA ALA A 332 -10.30 8.78 14.97
C ALA A 332 -8.89 8.20 15.15
N SER A 333 -7.88 9.04 15.30
CA SER A 333 -6.49 8.60 15.49
C SER A 333 -6.23 7.93 16.83
N LYS A 334 -6.84 8.42 17.91
CA LYS A 334 -6.72 7.79 19.24
C LYS A 334 -7.37 6.40 19.26
N SER A 335 -8.46 6.23 18.53
CA SER A 335 -9.18 4.96 18.49
C SER A 335 -8.46 3.85 17.75
N LEU A 336 -7.40 4.11 16.98
CA LEU A 336 -6.72 3.06 16.23
C LEU A 336 -6.02 2.04 17.14
N ASP A 337 -6.19 0.75 16.83
CA ASP A 337 -5.49 -0.35 17.51
C ASP A 337 -3.97 -0.12 17.51
N VAL A 338 -3.43 0.36 16.38
CA VAL A 338 -2.00 0.63 16.24
C VAL A 338 -1.54 1.78 17.14
N THR A 339 -2.32 2.86 17.23
CA THR A 339 -2.03 4.00 18.13
C THR A 339 -2.04 3.54 19.58
N VAL A 340 -3.09 2.80 20.00
CA VAL A 340 -3.22 2.27 21.35
C VAL A 340 -2.01 1.40 21.71
N LEU A 341 -1.62 0.47 20.84
CA LEU A 341 -0.48 -0.42 21.09
C LEU A 341 0.85 0.36 21.14
N HIS A 342 1.09 1.24 20.18
CA HIS A 342 2.32 2.02 20.10
C HIS A 342 2.50 2.90 21.34
N THR A 343 1.47 3.65 21.72
CA THR A 343 1.55 4.60 22.84
C THR A 343 1.55 3.90 24.20
N LEU A 344 0.58 3.01 24.46
CA LEU A 344 0.44 2.41 25.79
C LEU A 344 1.41 1.27 26.02
N VAL A 345 1.74 0.49 25.00
CA VAL A 345 2.54 -0.73 25.19
C VAL A 345 3.97 -0.50 24.76
N LEU A 346 4.22 -0.19 23.49
CA LEU A 346 5.59 -0.13 22.98
C LEU A 346 6.39 1.02 23.61
N GLU A 347 5.85 2.23 23.60
CA GLU A 347 6.52 3.42 24.14
C GLU A 347 6.49 3.41 25.68
N LYS A 348 5.30 3.37 26.28
CA LYS A 348 5.14 3.55 27.73
C LYS A 348 5.60 2.35 28.58
N LEU A 349 5.35 1.11 28.14
CA LEU A 349 5.65 -0.08 28.94
C LEU A 349 6.95 -0.77 28.54
N PHE A 350 7.26 -0.82 27.24
CA PHE A 350 8.45 -1.47 26.71
C PHE A 350 9.61 -0.50 26.44
N GLY A 351 9.37 0.82 26.51
CA GLY A 351 10.42 1.83 26.31
C GLY A 351 10.96 1.92 24.89
N ILE A 352 10.22 1.39 23.90
CA ILE A 352 10.55 1.50 22.49
C ILE A 352 9.95 2.81 22.00
N ASP A 353 10.74 3.87 22.00
CA ASP A 353 10.29 5.19 21.55
C ASP A 353 10.01 5.26 20.03
N LYS A 354 9.48 6.41 19.58
CA LYS A 354 9.13 6.64 18.18
C LYS A 354 10.32 6.52 17.23
N GLU A 355 11.51 6.93 17.65
CA GLU A 355 12.71 6.85 16.82
C GLU A 355 13.13 5.38 16.62
N ASN A 356 13.13 4.60 17.69
CA ASN A 356 13.41 3.17 17.63
C ASN A 356 12.35 2.41 16.82
N MET A 357 11.07 2.77 16.95
CA MET A 357 10.00 2.19 16.13
C MET A 357 10.19 2.49 14.63
N ALA A 358 10.56 3.72 14.27
CA ALA A 358 10.83 4.14 12.89
C ALA A 358 12.06 3.44 12.30
N ASN A 359 13.11 3.26 13.11
CA ASN A 359 14.35 2.58 12.72
C ASN A 359 14.29 1.05 12.88
N GLN A 360 13.15 0.50 13.32
CA GLN A 360 12.97 -0.93 13.58
C GLN A 360 14.00 -1.51 14.57
N VAL A 361 14.42 -0.68 15.53
CA VAL A 361 15.30 -1.08 16.62
C VAL A 361 14.46 -1.79 17.67
N ASN A 362 14.88 -2.99 18.06
CA ASN A 362 14.16 -3.88 18.97
C ASN A 362 12.76 -4.35 18.51
N LEU A 363 12.37 -4.01 17.28
CA LEU A 363 11.03 -4.25 16.76
C LEU A 363 11.09 -4.58 15.27
N THR A 364 10.34 -5.58 14.86
CA THR A 364 10.14 -5.96 13.45
C THR A 364 8.67 -6.26 13.21
N TYR A 365 8.29 -6.45 11.95
CA TYR A 365 6.89 -6.52 11.54
C TYR A 365 6.65 -7.71 10.61
N THR A 366 5.50 -8.36 10.74
CA THR A 366 4.99 -9.34 9.77
C THR A 366 3.49 -9.16 9.60
N ARG A 367 2.95 -9.60 8.46
CA ARG A 367 1.50 -9.66 8.20
C ARG A 367 0.94 -11.06 8.44
N SER A 368 1.81 -12.03 8.70
CA SER A 368 1.46 -13.42 8.90
C SER A 368 1.41 -13.73 10.38
N PHE A 369 0.25 -14.18 10.85
CA PHE A 369 0.09 -14.71 12.20
C PHE A 369 1.04 -15.89 12.44
N GLN A 370 1.15 -16.80 11.48
CA GLN A 370 2.02 -17.96 11.59
C GLN A 370 3.49 -17.57 11.71
N GLU A 371 3.99 -16.65 10.87
CA GLU A 371 5.37 -16.16 10.99
C GLU A 371 5.63 -15.49 12.35
N ALA A 372 4.63 -14.77 12.88
CA ALA A 372 4.76 -14.13 14.18
C ALA A 372 4.92 -15.15 15.33
N VAL A 373 4.13 -16.22 15.30
CA VAL A 373 4.22 -17.33 16.25
C VAL A 373 5.56 -18.06 16.10
N GLU A 374 5.91 -18.44 14.87
CA GLU A 374 7.15 -19.17 14.58
C GLU A 374 8.42 -18.38 14.97
N SER A 375 8.41 -17.06 14.78
CA SER A 375 9.57 -16.21 15.14
C SER A 375 9.84 -16.25 16.66
N VAL A 376 8.80 -16.32 17.48
CA VAL A 376 8.93 -16.47 18.93
C VAL A 376 9.39 -17.88 19.30
N GLU A 377 8.82 -18.90 18.66
CA GLU A 377 9.18 -20.30 18.92
C GLU A 377 10.63 -20.64 18.53
N LYS A 378 11.14 -20.03 17.45
CA LYS A 378 12.54 -20.15 17.01
C LYS A 378 13.50 -19.30 17.84
N GLY A 379 13.00 -18.47 18.75
CA GLY A 379 13.80 -17.57 19.59
C GLY A 379 14.38 -16.37 18.85
N GLU A 380 13.92 -16.09 17.63
CA GLU A 380 14.31 -14.90 16.85
C GLU A 380 13.69 -13.63 17.43
N SER A 381 12.50 -13.77 18.03
CA SER A 381 11.77 -12.74 18.75
C SER A 381 11.48 -13.19 20.18
N GLN A 382 11.53 -12.27 21.13
CA GLN A 382 11.22 -12.57 22.54
C GLN A 382 9.71 -12.63 22.80
N CYS A 383 8.94 -11.85 22.06
CA CYS A 383 7.48 -11.90 22.07
C CYS A 383 6.89 -11.28 20.79
N ALA A 384 5.61 -11.55 20.57
CA ALA A 384 4.82 -11.00 19.49
C ALA A 384 3.54 -10.36 20.05
N PHE A 385 3.18 -9.20 19.49
CA PHE A 385 1.83 -8.65 19.58
C PHE A 385 1.09 -8.89 18.27
N ILE A 386 -0.02 -9.60 18.35
CA ILE A 386 -0.97 -9.87 17.27
C ILE A 386 -2.08 -8.83 17.36
N LEU A 387 -2.42 -8.24 16.22
CA LEU A 387 -3.32 -7.11 16.08
C LEU A 387 -4.46 -7.46 15.15
N ASN A 388 -5.58 -6.77 15.31
CA ASN A 388 -6.62 -6.69 14.29
C ASN A 388 -6.18 -5.79 13.13
N PRO A 389 -6.73 -6.01 11.91
CA PRO A 389 -6.49 -5.10 10.81
C PRO A 389 -7.14 -3.74 11.06
N THR A 390 -6.53 -2.68 10.56
CA THR A 390 -7.14 -1.33 10.52
C THR A 390 -8.32 -1.34 9.55
N ARG A 391 -9.47 -0.78 9.95
CA ARG A 391 -10.66 -0.67 9.09
C ARG A 391 -10.44 0.38 8.02
N VAL A 392 -11.00 0.16 6.84
CA VAL A 392 -11.02 1.17 5.78
C VAL A 392 -11.69 2.48 6.24
N ALA A 393 -12.78 2.38 7.01
CA ALA A 393 -13.43 3.55 7.62
C ALA A 393 -12.52 4.31 8.60
N GLU A 394 -11.70 3.60 9.39
CA GLU A 394 -10.74 4.25 10.29
C GLU A 394 -9.66 5.02 9.50
N ILE A 395 -9.18 4.44 8.38
CA ILE A 395 -8.23 5.12 7.47
C ILE A 395 -8.85 6.41 6.91
N ARG A 396 -10.10 6.34 6.45
CA ARG A 396 -10.85 7.50 5.95
C ARG A 396 -10.96 8.59 7.01
N ASP A 397 -11.35 8.23 8.22
CA ASP A 397 -11.64 9.20 9.29
C ASP A 397 -10.37 9.90 9.77
N VAL A 398 -9.25 9.17 9.86
CA VAL A 398 -7.93 9.73 10.18
C VAL A 398 -7.46 10.69 9.09
N ALA A 399 -7.52 10.27 7.83
CA ALA A 399 -7.13 11.09 6.70
C ALA A 399 -8.03 12.35 6.57
N ALA A 400 -9.34 12.21 6.83
CA ALA A 400 -10.29 13.32 6.82
C ALA A 400 -10.03 14.34 7.94
N ALA A 401 -9.47 13.91 9.07
CA ALA A 401 -8.99 14.79 10.13
C ALA A 401 -7.67 15.50 9.79
N GLY A 402 -7.03 15.18 8.65
CA GLY A 402 -5.72 15.72 8.27
C GLY A 402 -4.57 15.10 9.06
N GLU A 403 -4.82 13.97 9.73
CA GLU A 403 -3.87 13.29 10.60
C GLU A 403 -3.23 12.09 9.89
N LYS A 404 -2.13 11.58 10.46
CA LYS A 404 -1.41 10.42 9.95
C LYS A 404 -1.34 9.33 11.00
N MET A 405 -1.45 8.09 10.54
CA MET A 405 -1.23 6.91 11.35
C MET A 405 0.26 6.63 11.52
N PRO A 406 0.64 5.89 12.58
CA PRO A 406 2.00 5.38 12.71
C PRO A 406 2.45 4.59 11.47
N GLN A 407 3.75 4.47 11.25
CA GLN A 407 4.28 3.67 10.14
C GLN A 407 3.84 2.20 10.25
N LYS A 408 3.67 1.54 9.10
CA LYS A 408 3.28 0.12 9.04
C LYS A 408 1.96 -0.15 9.77
N SER A 409 0.98 0.73 9.58
CA SER A 409 -0.37 0.60 10.14
C SER A 409 -1.35 -0.12 9.21
N THR A 410 -1.09 -0.10 7.90
CA THR A 410 -2.01 -0.67 6.90
C THR A 410 -1.24 -1.47 5.86
N TYR A 411 -1.79 -2.63 5.50
CA TYR A 411 -1.32 -3.39 4.35
C TYR A 411 -2.49 -3.80 3.47
N PHE A 412 -2.79 -2.98 2.46
CA PHE A 412 -3.74 -3.34 1.42
C PHE A 412 -3.21 -4.51 0.62
N TYR A 413 -4.05 -5.55 0.47
CA TYR A 413 -3.75 -6.76 -0.27
C TYR A 413 -4.83 -7.02 -1.33
N PRO A 414 -4.43 -7.45 -2.55
CA PRO A 414 -3.07 -7.59 -3.05
C PRO A 414 -2.34 -6.25 -3.23
N LYS A 415 -1.04 -6.33 -3.49
CA LYS A 415 -0.25 -5.17 -3.91
C LYS A 415 -0.31 -5.05 -5.43
N LEU A 416 -0.52 -3.84 -5.92
CA LEU A 416 -0.64 -3.57 -7.35
C LEU A 416 0.60 -4.01 -8.11
N ILE A 417 0.42 -4.80 -9.17
CA ILE A 417 1.54 -5.26 -9.99
C ILE A 417 2.10 -4.14 -10.89
N THR A 418 3.41 -4.12 -11.05
CA THR A 418 4.12 -3.19 -11.93
C THR A 418 4.25 -3.78 -13.33
N GLY A 419 4.11 -2.94 -14.36
CA GLY A 419 4.37 -3.30 -15.77
C GLY A 419 3.12 -3.56 -16.63
N LEU A 420 1.92 -3.62 -16.06
CA LEU A 420 0.67 -3.72 -16.83
C LEU A 420 0.46 -2.51 -17.75
N VAL A 421 0.69 -1.32 -17.20
CA VAL A 421 0.69 -0.04 -17.89
C VAL A 421 1.65 0.91 -17.17
N MET A 422 2.36 1.72 -17.94
CA MET A 422 3.30 2.71 -17.43
C MET A 422 2.91 4.10 -17.93
N ASN A 423 3.22 5.13 -17.14
CA ASN A 423 2.85 6.51 -17.44
C ASN A 423 4.06 7.31 -17.96
N PRO A 424 4.19 7.53 -19.28
CA PRO A 424 5.24 8.38 -19.83
C PRO A 424 4.98 9.86 -19.50
N LEU A 425 5.99 10.56 -19.01
CA LEU A 425 5.92 11.98 -18.59
C LEU A 425 6.50 12.95 -19.63
N LYS A 426 6.71 12.47 -20.87
CA LYS A 426 7.10 13.25 -22.05
C LYS A 426 6.03 13.18 -23.15
#